data_AF-A0A7V2SA00-F1
#
_entry.id   AF-A0A7V2SA00-F1
#
_cell.length_a   1.000
_cell.length_b   1.000
_cell.length_c   1.000
_cell.angle_alpha   90.00
_cell.angle_beta   90.00
_cell.angle_gamma   90.00
#
_symmetry.space_group_name_H-M   'P 1'
#
loop_
_entity.id
_entity.type
_entity.pdbx_description
1 polymer ?
#
loop_
_entity_poly.entity_id
_entity_poly.type
_entity_poly.pdbx_seq_one_letter_code
_entity_poly.pdbx_strand_id
1 'polypeptide(L)'
;KHVIVQCNNSYIFPGLGLGVIASKATRVTDKMFMVSSEALAATSPLVKGEGEDLLPSLEHIREVSKTIALAVGKQAMEDGVAIKVDDSVLEKAIQKNFWNPEYREYRRTSF
;
A
#
# COMPACT_ATOMS: atom_id res chain seq x y z
N LYS A 1 -25.79 18.25 -3.29
CA LYS A 1 -25.60 16.84 -3.69
C LYS A 1 -24.50 16.29 -2.79
N HIS A 2 -24.78 15.32 -1.93
CA HIS A 2 -23.76 14.73 -1.06
C HIS A 2 -23.07 13.58 -1.78
N VAL A 3 -21.75 13.51 -1.69
CA VAL A 3 -20.97 12.35 -2.16
C VAL A 3 -20.96 11.33 -1.02
N ILE A 4 -21.45 10.13 -1.28
CA ILE A 4 -21.40 9.02 -0.33
C ILE A 4 -20.22 8.15 -0.73
N VAL A 5 -19.15 8.18 0.06
CA VAL A 5 -17.96 7.38 -0.21
C VAL A 5 -18.24 5.89 -0.01
N GLN A 6 -17.65 5.04 -0.86
CA GLN A 6 -17.74 3.60 -0.68
C GLN A 6 -16.62 3.11 0.24
N CYS A 7 -16.98 2.63 1.43
CA CYS A 7 -16.04 1.97 2.34
C CYS A 7 -15.78 0.52 1.87
N ASN A 8 -14.90 0.38 0.87
CA ASN A 8 -14.56 -0.92 0.26
C ASN A 8 -13.21 -1.45 0.78
N ASN A 9 -13.08 -2.76 0.92
CA ASN A 9 -11.82 -3.43 1.22
C ASN A 9 -10.74 -3.23 0.13
N SER A 10 -11.14 -2.76 -1.06
CA SER A 10 -10.24 -2.38 -2.15
C SER A 10 -9.26 -1.25 -1.77
N TYR A 11 -9.55 -0.48 -0.72
CA TYR A 11 -8.59 0.48 -0.15
C TYR A 11 -7.48 -0.17 0.67
N ILE A 12 -7.71 -1.34 1.26
CA ILE A 12 -6.80 -1.96 2.23
C ILE A 12 -5.98 -3.09 1.59
N PHE A 13 -6.66 -4.07 0.99
CA PHE A 13 -6.01 -5.33 0.62
C PHE A 13 -4.86 -5.20 -0.40
N PRO A 14 -4.92 -4.33 -1.41
CA PRO A 14 -3.79 -4.15 -2.32
C PRO A 14 -2.53 -3.62 -1.61
N GLY A 15 -2.69 -2.61 -0.74
CA GLY A 15 -1.58 -2.06 0.03
C GLY A 15 -1.04 -3.04 1.08
N LEU A 16 -1.93 -3.72 1.80
CA LEU A 16 -1.57 -4.75 2.78
C LEU A 16 -0.76 -5.88 2.13
N GLY A 17 -1.28 -6.44 1.03
CA GLY A 17 -0.61 -7.53 0.30
C GLY A 17 0.74 -7.11 -0.25
N LEU A 18 0.84 -5.91 -0.82
CA LEU A 18 2.10 -5.36 -1.32
C LEU A 18 3.13 -5.17 -0.18
N GLY A 19 2.72 -4.67 0.97
CA GLY A 19 3.59 -4.50 2.14
C GLY A 19 4.11 -5.85 2.68
N VAL A 20 3.24 -6.86 2.75
CA VAL A 20 3.61 -8.24 3.13
C VAL A 20 4.65 -8.82 2.17
N ILE A 21 4.42 -8.69 0.86
CA ILE A 21 5.34 -9.21 -0.17
C ILE A 21 6.68 -8.45 -0.13
N ALA A 22 6.65 -7.12 -0.09
CA ALA A 22 7.85 -6.29 -0.16
C ALA A 22 8.74 -6.46 1.09
N SER A 23 8.14 -6.57 2.27
CA SER A 23 8.87 -6.83 3.53
C SER A 23 9.26 -8.29 3.72
N LYS A 24 8.74 -9.21 2.90
CA LYS A 24 8.85 -10.67 3.07
C LYS A 24 8.34 -11.13 4.44
N ALA A 25 7.23 -10.56 4.89
CA ALA A 25 6.62 -10.94 6.16
C ALA A 25 6.20 -12.41 6.14
N THR A 26 6.55 -13.14 7.21
CA THR A 26 6.25 -14.58 7.35
C THR A 26 4.81 -14.85 7.78
N ARG A 27 4.13 -13.86 8.35
CA ARG A 27 2.73 -13.91 8.78
C ARG A 27 2.16 -12.50 8.83
N VAL A 28 0.85 -12.37 8.61
CA VAL A 28 0.10 -11.13 8.80
C VAL A 28 -0.35 -11.03 10.26
N THR A 29 -0.12 -9.90 10.90
CA THR A 29 -0.55 -9.63 12.28
C THR A 29 -1.77 -8.69 12.31
N ASP A 30 -2.52 -8.67 13.40
CA ASP A 30 -3.66 -7.75 13.57
C ASP A 30 -3.22 -6.28 13.52
N LYS A 31 -2.01 -5.99 14.02
CA LYS A 31 -1.44 -4.64 13.94
C LYS A 31 -1.19 -4.20 12.50
N MET A 32 -0.86 -5.11 11.59
CA MET A 32 -0.73 -4.77 10.17
C MET A 32 -2.05 -4.29 9.55
N PHE A 33 -3.20 -4.82 10.02
CA PHE A 33 -4.52 -4.29 9.63
C PHE A 33 -4.82 -2.93 10.28
N MET A 34 -4.40 -2.74 11.54
CA MET A 34 -4.56 -1.46 12.23
C MET A 34 -3.80 -0.34 11.51
N VAL A 35 -2.49 -0.52 11.27
CA VAL A 35 -1.69 0.49 10.58
C VAL A 35 -2.13 0.72 9.13
N SER A 36 -2.74 -0.28 8.49
CA SER A 36 -3.35 -0.09 7.16
C SER A 36 -4.53 0.87 7.22
N SER A 37 -5.37 0.73 8.24
CA SER A 37 -6.54 1.60 8.46
C SER A 37 -6.11 3.02 8.84
N GLU A 38 -5.09 3.16 9.69
CA GLU A 38 -4.52 4.45 10.07
C GLU A 38 -3.87 5.16 8.86
N ALA A 39 -3.10 4.42 8.06
CA ALA A 39 -2.49 4.95 6.84
C ALA A 39 -3.56 5.42 5.83
N LEU A 40 -4.65 4.66 5.66
CA LEU A 40 -5.78 5.09 4.83
C LEU A 40 -6.44 6.36 5.40
N ALA A 41 -6.70 6.41 6.71
CA ALA A 41 -7.32 7.57 7.35
C ALA A 41 -6.47 8.84 7.18
N ALA A 42 -5.14 8.73 7.25
CA ALA A 42 -4.22 9.85 7.00
C ALA A 42 -4.27 10.38 5.55
N THR A 43 -4.79 9.59 4.60
CA THR A 43 -4.99 10.03 3.21
C THR A 43 -6.36 10.68 2.96
N SER A 44 -7.22 10.75 3.97
CA SER A 44 -8.56 11.33 3.87
C SER A 44 -8.52 12.81 3.46
N PRO A 45 -9.29 13.23 2.43
CA PRO A 45 -9.43 14.64 2.06
C PRO A 45 -9.90 15.51 3.22
N LEU A 46 -10.82 14.99 4.05
CA LEU A 46 -11.29 15.66 5.25
C LEU A 46 -10.17 15.92 6.26
N VAL A 47 -9.32 14.91 6.51
CA VAL A 47 -8.17 15.04 7.44
C VAL A 47 -7.11 16.00 6.89
N LYS A 48 -6.94 16.05 5.56
CA LYS A 48 -5.99 16.95 4.89
C LYS A 48 -6.50 18.38 4.72
N GLY A 49 -7.79 18.64 4.96
CA GLY A 49 -8.42 19.94 4.69
C GLY A 49 -8.59 20.22 3.18
N GLU A 50 -8.59 19.17 2.35
CA GLU A 50 -8.70 19.24 0.89
C GLU A 50 -10.13 18.98 0.39
N GLY A 51 -11.06 18.61 1.28
CA GLY A 51 -12.45 18.37 0.96
C GLY A 51 -13.28 17.90 2.17
N GLU A 52 -14.53 17.51 1.94
CA GLU A 52 -15.42 17.00 2.99
C GLU A 52 -15.52 15.46 3.00
N ASP A 53 -14.88 14.79 2.02
CA ASP A 53 -14.97 13.34 1.84
C ASP A 53 -14.11 12.58 2.87
N LEU A 54 -14.68 11.51 3.43
CA LEU A 54 -14.00 10.65 4.41
C LEU A 54 -12.87 9.82 3.81
N LEU A 55 -12.98 9.41 2.55
CA LEU A 55 -12.01 8.57 1.86
C LEU A 55 -11.51 9.26 0.58
N PRO A 56 -10.25 9.03 0.18
CA PRO A 56 -9.72 9.59 -1.06
C PRO A 56 -10.44 9.01 -2.29
N SER A 57 -10.41 9.73 -3.41
CA SER A 57 -10.87 9.22 -4.70
C SER A 57 -10.16 7.92 -5.07
N LEU A 58 -10.90 6.99 -5.70
CA LEU A 58 -10.33 5.73 -6.23
C LEU A 58 -9.26 5.96 -7.31
N GLU A 59 -9.22 7.14 -7.93
CA GLU A 59 -8.15 7.51 -8.87
C GLU A 59 -6.77 7.51 -8.18
N HIS A 60 -6.71 7.83 -6.88
CA HIS A 60 -5.49 7.86 -6.08
C HIS A 60 -5.16 6.52 -5.41
N ILE A 61 -5.93 5.45 -5.70
CA ILE A 61 -5.81 4.16 -5.01
C ILE A 61 -4.41 3.54 -5.11
N ARG A 62 -3.68 3.80 -6.22
CA ARG A 62 -2.31 3.31 -6.42
C ARG A 62 -1.33 3.95 -5.43
N GLU A 63 -1.47 5.23 -5.16
CA GLU A 63 -0.62 5.97 -4.22
C GLU A 63 -0.96 5.62 -2.77
N VAL A 64 -2.27 5.52 -2.47
CA VAL A 64 -2.77 5.04 -1.18
C VAL A 64 -2.24 3.64 -0.89
N SER A 65 -2.27 2.74 -1.87
CA SER A 65 -1.74 1.37 -1.73
C SER A 65 -0.25 1.34 -1.41
N LYS A 66 0.56 2.21 -2.02
CA LYS A 66 2.01 2.32 -1.70
C LYS A 66 2.24 2.84 -0.29
N THR A 67 1.44 3.83 0.14
CA THR A 67 1.50 4.41 1.49
C THR A 67 1.17 3.35 2.55
N ILE A 68 0.09 2.60 2.34
CA ILE A 68 -0.31 1.48 3.20
C ILE A 68 0.78 0.39 3.20
N ALA A 69 1.33 0.04 2.03
CA ALA A 69 2.37 -0.98 1.94
C ALA A 69 3.62 -0.63 2.75
N LEU A 70 4.01 0.65 2.78
CA LEU A 70 5.13 1.13 3.59
C LEU A 70 4.83 0.97 5.09
N ALA A 71 3.67 1.43 5.55
CA ALA A 71 3.25 1.30 6.95
C ALA A 71 3.17 -0.17 7.39
N VAL A 72 2.60 -1.02 6.54
CA VAL A 72 2.48 -2.46 6.77
C VAL A 72 3.85 -3.14 6.83
N GLY A 73 4.75 -2.80 5.91
CA GLY A 73 6.10 -3.35 5.89
C GLY A 73 6.90 -2.97 7.14
N LYS A 74 6.75 -1.73 7.61
CA LYS A 74 7.33 -1.27 8.89
C LYS A 74 6.77 -2.05 10.07
N GLN A 75 5.44 -2.18 10.16
CA GLN A 75 4.81 -2.92 11.26
C GLN A 75 5.23 -4.39 11.27
N ALA A 76 5.40 -5.02 10.11
CA ALA A 76 5.92 -6.38 10.01
C ALA A 76 7.32 -6.53 10.61
N MET A 77 8.19 -5.53 10.41
CA MET A 77 9.54 -5.50 10.99
C MET A 77 9.53 -5.26 12.50
N GLU A 78 8.61 -4.41 12.98
CA GLU A 78 8.40 -4.16 14.40
C GLU A 78 7.86 -5.38 15.13
N ASP A 79 6.91 -6.08 14.52
CA ASP A 79 6.31 -7.31 15.05
C ASP A 79 7.23 -8.53 14.96
N GLY A 80 8.43 -8.38 14.37
CA GLY A 80 9.42 -9.44 14.25
C GLY A 80 9.05 -10.54 13.26
N VAL A 81 8.07 -10.29 12.37
CA VAL A 81 7.65 -11.22 11.31
C VAL A 81 8.34 -10.94 9.98
N ALA A 82 9.12 -9.86 9.88
CA ALA A 82 9.99 -9.50 8.77
C ALA A 82 11.38 -9.04 9.28
N ILE A 83 12.40 -9.10 8.42
CA ILE A 83 13.76 -8.62 8.75
C ILE A 83 13.76 -7.09 8.76
N LYS A 84 14.29 -6.50 9.83
CA LYS A 84 14.48 -5.05 9.95
C LYS A 84 15.50 -4.56 8.91
N VAL A 85 15.09 -3.61 8.08
CA VAL A 85 15.93 -2.90 7.11
C VAL A 85 15.59 -1.41 7.14
N ASP A 86 16.42 -0.59 6.52
CA ASP A 86 16.12 0.84 6.40
C ASP A 86 14.88 1.09 5.52
N ASP A 87 14.17 2.17 5.79
CA ASP A 87 12.99 2.61 5.04
C ASP A 87 13.25 2.67 3.53
N SER A 88 14.40 3.19 3.13
CA SER A 88 14.78 3.29 1.71
C SER A 88 14.90 1.93 1.00
N VAL A 89 15.25 0.88 1.74
CA VAL A 89 15.32 -0.49 1.20
C VAL A 89 13.91 -1.05 1.03
N LEU A 90 13.02 -0.82 2.00
CA LEU A 90 11.62 -1.22 1.93
C LEU A 90 10.90 -0.50 0.79
N GLU A 91 11.08 0.81 0.65
CA GLU A 91 10.50 1.60 -0.44
C GLU A 91 10.94 1.07 -1.82
N LYS A 92 12.23 0.78 -1.99
CA LYS A 92 12.74 0.16 -3.23
C LYS A 92 12.11 -1.21 -3.48
N ALA A 93 11.92 -2.03 -2.45
CA ALA A 93 11.26 -3.32 -2.57
C ALA A 93 9.78 -3.17 -2.96
N ILE A 94 9.07 -2.19 -2.39
CA ILE A 94 7.68 -1.87 -2.75
C ILE A 94 7.61 -1.48 -4.23
N GLN A 95 8.45 -0.54 -4.68
CA GLN A 95 8.45 -0.11 -6.09
C GLN A 95 8.80 -1.26 -7.04
N LYS A 96 9.76 -2.12 -6.68
CA LYS A 96 10.14 -3.28 -7.49
C LYS A 96 9.01 -4.30 -7.63
N ASN A 97 8.19 -4.49 -6.61
CA ASN A 97 7.04 -5.39 -6.64
C ASN A 97 5.78 -4.75 -7.25
N PHE A 98 5.77 -3.43 -7.48
CA PHE A 98 4.63 -2.74 -8.02
C PHE A 98 4.54 -2.92 -9.53
N TRP A 99 3.43 -3.48 -10.01
CA TRP A 99 3.21 -3.66 -11.44
C TRP A 99 2.83 -2.35 -12.14
N ASN A 100 3.44 -2.10 -13.30
CA ASN A 100 3.13 -0.97 -14.17
C ASN A 100 2.43 -1.46 -15.45
N PRO A 101 1.36 -0.77 -15.89
CA PRO A 101 0.57 -1.13 -17.08
C PRO A 101 1.27 -0.73 -18.38
N GLU A 102 2.49 -1.20 -18.57
CA GLU A 102 3.31 -0.89 -19.73
C GLU A 102 3.66 -2.19 -20.46
N TYR A 103 3.62 -2.14 -21.79
CA TYR A 103 4.07 -3.27 -22.60
C TYR A 103 5.56 -3.49 -22.36
N ARG A 104 5.94 -4.75 -22.15
CA ARG A 104 7.34 -5.14 -22.06
C ARG A 104 7.94 -5.21 -23.46
N GLU A 105 9.17 -4.74 -23.59
CA GLU A 105 9.95 -5.01 -24.80
C GLU A 105 10.34 -6.48 -24.84
N TYR A 106 9.83 -7.19 -25.86
CA TYR A 106 10.22 -8.57 -26.11
C TYR A 106 11.37 -8.60 -27.12
N ARG A 107 12.50 -9.20 -26.72
CA ARG A 107 13.55 -9.55 -27.69
C ARG A 107 13.30 -10.96 -28.20
N ARG A 108 13.19 -11.09 -29.51
CA ARG A 108 13.13 -12.39 -30.18
C ARG A 108 14.46 -13.11 -29.97
N THR A 109 14.43 -14.30 -29.37
CA THR A 109 15.59 -15.19 -29.33
C THR A 109 15.49 -16.12 -30.53
N SER A 110 16.46 -16.08 -31.45
CA SER A 110 16.58 -17.12 -32.46
C SER A 110 17.03 -18.41 -31.77
N PHE A 111 16.30 -19.50 -31.99
CA PHE A 111 16.71 -20.84 -31.58
C PHE A 111 17.96 -21.28 -32.33
#